data_AF-A0A2H0DII3-F1
#
_entry.id   AF-A0A2H0DII3-F1
#
_cell.length_a   1.000
_cell.length_b   1.000
_cell.length_c   1.000
_cell.angle_alpha   90.00
_cell.angle_beta   90.00
_cell.angle_gamma   90.00
#
_symmetry.space_group_name_H-M   'P 1'
#
loop_
_entity.id
_entity.type
_entity.pdbx_description
1 polymer ?
#
loop_
_entity_poly.entity_id
_entity_poly.type
_entity_poly.pdbx_seq_one_letter_code
_entity_poly.pdbx_strand_id
1 'polypeptide(L)'
;MTAKSNKPTAADRRRYVLELSKRQAQVLSQAAELFARLGIGQFDKLDRFFWDSAQQARDHLDALRLLKNGSLYASPSIRSPEINDDYRVLYDLHQVIRHRLAWDRDPNPGAFHGVAHDKPMQTSKDEPLARIAQTGEAREDMVQGDEVCRSMKLERKPKNGSKRKKR
;
A
#
# COMPACT_ATOMS: atom_id res chain seq x y z
N MET A 1 -29.10 -17.06 -6.09
CA MET A 1 -28.39 -16.01 -6.86
C MET A 1 -26.93 -16.44 -7.01
N THR A 2 -26.55 -16.99 -8.15
CA THR A 2 -25.18 -17.49 -8.39
C THR A 2 -24.30 -16.33 -8.84
N ALA A 3 -23.36 -15.91 -7.97
CA ALA A 3 -22.32 -14.94 -8.34
C ALA A 3 -21.49 -15.52 -9.48
N LYS A 4 -21.49 -14.84 -10.64
CA LYS A 4 -20.62 -15.19 -11.76
C LYS A 4 -19.17 -15.00 -11.31
N SER A 5 -18.40 -16.08 -11.31
CA SER A 5 -16.95 -16.03 -11.16
C SER A 5 -16.36 -15.25 -12.34
N ASN A 6 -16.01 -13.98 -12.10
CA ASN A 6 -15.19 -13.21 -13.04
C ASN A 6 -13.77 -13.75 -12.95
N LYS A 7 -13.35 -14.51 -13.97
CA LYS A 7 -11.94 -14.89 -14.11
C LYS A 7 -11.11 -13.61 -14.28
N PRO A 8 -9.98 -13.47 -13.57
CA PRO A 8 -9.10 -12.32 -13.72
C PRO A 8 -8.59 -12.23 -15.16
N THR A 9 -8.68 -11.02 -15.73
CA THR A 9 -8.23 -10.70 -17.08
C THR A 9 -6.70 -10.62 -17.16
N ALA A 10 -6.15 -10.59 -18.37
CA ALA A 10 -4.71 -10.42 -18.56
C ALA A 10 -4.19 -9.06 -18.02
N ALA A 11 -5.05 -8.04 -17.94
CA ALA A 11 -4.72 -6.75 -17.36
C ALA A 11 -4.53 -6.84 -15.83
N ASP A 12 -5.26 -7.73 -15.17
CA ASP A 12 -5.21 -7.95 -13.71
C ASP A 12 -3.93 -8.66 -13.26
N ARG A 13 -3.07 -9.09 -14.20
CA ARG A 13 -1.78 -9.76 -13.91
C ARG A 13 -0.57 -8.85 -14.10
N ARG A 14 -0.78 -7.56 -14.37
CA ARG A 14 0.32 -6.60 -14.53
C ARG A 14 1.06 -6.47 -13.20
N ARG A 15 2.39 -6.47 -13.27
CA ARG A 15 3.26 -6.22 -12.12
C ARG A 15 3.85 -4.84 -12.22
N TYR A 16 3.87 -4.15 -11.09
CA TYR A 16 4.43 -2.82 -10.97
C TYR A 16 5.67 -2.88 -10.08
N VAL A 17 6.70 -2.14 -10.46
CA VAL A 17 7.88 -1.92 -9.62
C VAL A 17 7.78 -0.50 -9.10
N LEU A 18 7.93 -0.35 -7.79
CA LEU A 18 7.89 0.93 -7.10
C LEU A 18 9.21 1.14 -6.39
N GLU A 19 9.92 2.21 -6.74
CA GLU A 19 11.14 2.62 -6.07
C GLU A 19 10.81 3.57 -4.93
N LEU A 20 11.26 3.23 -3.72
CA LEU A 20 10.97 3.98 -2.50
C LEU A 20 12.26 4.18 -1.72
N SER A 21 12.41 5.38 -1.16
CA SER A 21 13.36 5.59 -0.07
C SER A 21 12.97 4.74 1.15
N LYS A 22 13.95 4.46 2.01
CA LYS A 22 13.72 3.78 3.31
C LYS A 22 12.59 4.45 4.11
N ARG A 23 12.54 5.79 4.14
CA ARG A 23 11.52 6.54 4.87
C ARG A 23 10.13 6.36 4.26
N GLN A 24 10.00 6.40 2.94
CA GLN A 24 8.72 6.16 2.27
C GLN A 24 8.22 4.72 2.52
N ALA A 25 9.12 3.73 2.47
CA ALA A 25 8.78 2.35 2.81
C ALA A 25 8.27 2.22 4.26
N GLN A 26 8.92 2.90 5.23
CA GLN A 26 8.46 2.94 6.62
C GLN A 26 7.05 3.53 6.75
N VAL A 27 6.81 4.69 6.12
CA VAL A 27 5.50 5.36 6.17
C VAL A 27 4.42 4.49 5.52
N LEU A 28 4.71 3.89 4.36
CA LEU A 28 3.80 3.00 3.66
C LEU A 28 3.47 1.76 4.52
N SER A 29 4.46 1.18 5.18
CA SER A 29 4.26 0.05 6.10
C SER A 29 3.35 0.41 7.27
N GLN A 30 3.52 1.59 7.87
CA GLN A 30 2.67 2.07 8.97
C GLN A 30 1.25 2.36 8.51
N ALA A 31 1.09 2.99 7.34
CA ALA A 31 -0.22 3.24 6.76
C ALA A 31 -0.93 1.90 6.47
N ALA A 32 -0.26 0.96 5.81
CA ALA A 32 -0.82 -0.35 5.51
C ALA A 32 -1.23 -1.12 6.77
N GLU A 33 -0.41 -1.08 7.84
CA GLU A 33 -0.78 -1.68 9.14
C GLU A 33 -2.04 -1.04 9.72
N LEU A 34 -2.09 0.30 9.76
CA LEU A 34 -3.23 1.03 10.31
C LEU A 34 -4.51 0.68 9.56
N PHE A 35 -4.49 0.77 8.22
CA PHE A 35 -5.67 0.44 7.41
C PHE A 35 -6.10 -1.02 7.56
N ALA A 36 -5.15 -1.97 7.63
CA ALA A 36 -5.48 -3.37 7.90
C ALA A 36 -6.15 -3.56 9.27
N ARG A 37 -5.64 -2.88 10.32
CA ARG A 37 -6.22 -2.91 11.68
C ARG A 37 -7.62 -2.34 11.74
N LEU A 38 -7.86 -1.22 11.07
CA LEU A 38 -9.20 -0.63 10.94
C LEU A 38 -10.17 -1.59 10.24
N GLY A 39 -9.69 -2.28 9.20
CA GLY A 39 -10.46 -3.30 8.48
C GLY A 39 -10.94 -4.45 9.36
N ILE A 40 -10.13 -4.86 10.34
CA ILE A 40 -10.45 -5.90 11.34
C ILE A 40 -11.06 -5.34 12.63
N GLY A 41 -11.43 -4.06 12.66
CA GLY A 41 -12.14 -3.45 13.79
C GLY A 41 -11.27 -3.19 15.03
N GLN A 42 -9.96 -3.04 14.86
CA GLN A 42 -9.02 -2.61 15.89
C GLN A 42 -8.79 -1.10 15.79
N PHE A 43 -9.52 -0.33 16.59
CA PHE A 43 -9.54 1.14 16.50
C PHE A 43 -8.61 1.85 17.50
N ASP A 44 -7.88 1.12 18.33
CA ASP A 44 -7.01 1.66 19.41
C ASP A 44 -5.94 2.66 18.97
N LYS A 45 -5.68 2.77 17.67
CA LYS A 45 -4.71 3.73 17.12
C LYS A 45 -5.34 5.06 16.74
N LEU A 46 -6.67 5.15 16.69
CA LEU A 46 -7.39 6.37 16.30
C LEU A 46 -7.48 7.39 17.43
N ASP A 47 -7.34 6.94 18.68
CA ASP A 47 -7.36 7.77 19.90
C ASP A 47 -6.47 9.02 19.77
N ARG A 48 -5.29 8.87 19.16
CA ARG A 48 -4.28 9.92 19.00
C ARG A 48 -4.61 11.00 17.96
N PHE A 49 -5.64 10.82 17.14
CA PHE A 49 -5.89 11.69 15.98
C PHE A 49 -7.08 12.62 16.13
N PHE A 50 -8.12 12.20 16.85
CA PHE A 50 -9.44 12.85 16.74
C PHE A 50 -9.96 13.47 18.04
N TRP A 51 -9.39 13.11 19.21
CA TRP A 51 -9.98 13.50 20.49
C TRP A 51 -8.94 14.08 21.44
N ASP A 52 -9.31 15.18 22.08
CA ASP A 52 -8.48 15.89 23.07
C ASP A 52 -8.56 15.24 24.47
N SER A 53 -9.57 14.39 24.70
CA SER A 53 -9.78 13.71 25.98
C SER A 53 -9.84 12.19 25.82
N ALA A 54 -9.23 11.49 26.76
CA ALA A 54 -9.23 10.03 26.78
C ALA A 54 -10.64 9.44 26.96
N GLN A 55 -11.55 10.16 27.63
CA GLN A 55 -12.92 9.69 27.82
C GLN A 55 -13.71 9.71 26.51
N GLN A 56 -13.68 10.84 25.77
CA GLN A 56 -14.35 10.91 24.46
C GLN A 56 -13.79 9.87 23.49
N ALA A 57 -12.46 9.70 23.45
CA ALA A 57 -11.84 8.66 22.64
C ALA A 57 -12.41 7.27 22.98
N ARG A 58 -12.48 6.90 24.26
CA ARG A 58 -13.06 5.61 24.67
C ARG A 58 -14.50 5.45 24.20
N ASP A 59 -15.36 6.42 24.47
CA ASP A 59 -16.79 6.34 24.15
C ASP A 59 -17.02 6.16 22.64
N HIS A 60 -16.29 6.92 21.81
CA HIS A 60 -16.38 6.82 20.36
C HIS A 60 -15.79 5.51 19.81
N LEU A 61 -14.66 5.06 20.34
CA LEU A 61 -14.03 3.81 19.92
C LEU A 61 -14.88 2.60 20.28
N ASP A 62 -15.52 2.62 21.44
CA ASP A 62 -16.44 1.56 21.88
C ASP A 62 -17.68 1.50 21.00
N ALA A 63 -18.25 2.66 20.62
CA ALA A 63 -19.34 2.72 19.65
C ALA A 63 -18.93 2.13 18.29
N LEU A 64 -17.72 2.46 17.79
CA LEU A 64 -17.19 1.90 16.54
C LEU A 64 -16.99 0.38 16.62
N ARG A 65 -16.49 -0.14 17.75
CA ARG A 65 -16.33 -1.58 17.98
C ARG A 65 -17.66 -2.31 18.00
N LEU A 66 -18.65 -1.80 18.72
CA LEU A 66 -20.01 -2.35 18.73
C LEU A 66 -20.60 -2.40 17.32
N LEU A 67 -20.49 -1.31 16.57
CA LEU A 67 -21.02 -1.21 15.21
C LEU A 67 -20.32 -2.17 14.24
N LYS A 68 -18.99 -2.27 14.31
CA LYS A 68 -18.18 -3.04 13.35
C LYS A 68 -18.07 -4.52 13.71
N ASN A 69 -17.90 -4.84 14.99
CA ASN A 69 -17.57 -6.19 15.47
C ASN A 69 -18.75 -6.88 16.17
N GLY A 70 -19.81 -6.13 16.53
CA GLY A 70 -20.89 -6.64 17.39
C GLY A 70 -20.45 -6.90 18.84
N SER A 71 -19.22 -6.51 19.20
CA SER A 71 -18.62 -6.75 20.52
C SER A 71 -17.59 -5.66 20.84
N LEU A 72 -17.52 -5.29 22.12
CA LEU A 72 -16.52 -4.35 22.64
C LEU A 72 -15.14 -4.98 22.82
N TYR A 73 -15.08 -6.29 23.05
CA TYR A 73 -13.87 -6.96 23.54
C TYR A 73 -13.28 -7.96 22.53
N ALA A 74 -13.93 -8.11 21.37
CA ALA A 74 -13.47 -9.01 20.33
C ALA A 74 -13.30 -8.25 19.01
N SER A 75 -12.21 -8.59 18.33
CA SER A 75 -11.99 -8.21 16.94
C SER A 75 -11.75 -9.49 16.14
N PRO A 76 -12.29 -9.59 14.91
CA PRO A 76 -11.97 -10.71 14.03
C PRO A 76 -10.47 -10.81 13.75
N SER A 77 -9.98 -12.03 13.58
CA SER A 77 -8.63 -12.27 13.04
C SER A 77 -8.54 -11.79 11.58
N ILE A 78 -7.36 -11.34 11.15
CA ILE A 78 -7.11 -10.97 9.74
C ILE A 78 -7.45 -12.09 8.75
N ARG A 79 -7.39 -13.36 9.19
CA ARG A 79 -7.75 -14.54 8.39
C ARG A 79 -9.24 -14.90 8.45
N SER A 80 -10.06 -14.20 9.23
CA SER A 80 -11.49 -14.45 9.33
C SER A 80 -12.16 -14.31 7.96
N PRO A 81 -13.04 -15.25 7.55
CA PRO A 81 -13.64 -15.25 6.21
C PRO A 81 -14.45 -13.99 5.88
N GLU A 82 -14.93 -13.28 6.91
CA GLU A 82 -15.73 -12.06 6.82
C GLU A 82 -14.90 -10.81 6.51
N ILE A 83 -13.57 -10.88 6.64
CA ILE A 83 -12.67 -9.77 6.36
C ILE A 83 -12.49 -9.62 4.85
N ASN A 84 -12.71 -8.40 4.35
CA ASN A 84 -12.42 -8.02 2.97
C ASN A 84 -10.94 -8.30 2.65
N ASP A 85 -10.69 -8.90 1.49
CA ASP A 85 -9.35 -9.29 1.06
C ASP A 85 -8.40 -8.09 0.90
N ASP A 86 -8.91 -6.89 0.60
CA ASP A 86 -8.10 -5.66 0.53
C ASP A 86 -7.31 -5.41 1.83
N TYR A 87 -7.90 -5.69 2.99
CA TYR A 87 -7.23 -5.53 4.29
C TYR A 87 -6.15 -6.57 4.51
N ARG A 88 -6.32 -7.76 3.94
CA ARG A 88 -5.32 -8.84 3.97
C ARG A 88 -4.16 -8.51 3.04
N VAL A 89 -4.43 -7.98 1.85
CA VAL A 89 -3.41 -7.47 0.92
C VAL A 89 -2.58 -6.38 1.60
N LEU A 90 -3.21 -5.42 2.28
CA LEU A 90 -2.52 -4.39 3.05
C LEU A 90 -1.66 -4.98 4.19
N TYR A 91 -2.17 -5.98 4.91
CA TYR A 91 -1.41 -6.63 5.95
C TYR A 91 -0.20 -7.40 5.39
N ASP A 92 -0.37 -8.07 4.25
CA ASP A 92 0.71 -8.76 3.53
C ASP A 92 1.80 -7.77 3.08
N LEU A 93 1.42 -6.61 2.54
CA LEU A 93 2.35 -5.51 2.22
C LEU A 93 3.11 -5.03 3.45
N HIS A 94 2.41 -4.76 4.56
CA HIS A 94 3.03 -4.37 5.82
C HIS A 94 4.07 -5.40 6.29
N GLN A 95 3.71 -6.69 6.27
CA GLN A 95 4.60 -7.77 6.69
C GLN A 95 5.86 -7.85 5.83
N VAL A 96 5.73 -7.74 4.51
CA VAL A 96 6.88 -7.77 3.59
C VAL A 96 7.81 -6.60 3.83
N ILE A 97 7.26 -5.38 3.95
CA ILE A 97 8.05 -4.17 4.16
C ILE A 97 8.72 -4.19 5.54
N ARG A 98 7.98 -4.51 6.62
CA ARG A 98 8.55 -4.55 7.98
C ARG A 98 9.69 -5.56 8.07
N HIS A 99 9.53 -6.71 7.41
CA HIS A 99 10.53 -7.78 7.40
C HIS A 99 11.81 -7.30 6.71
N ARG A 100 11.72 -6.68 5.53
CA ARG A 100 12.89 -6.13 4.84
C ARG A 100 13.62 -5.08 5.67
N LEU A 101 12.87 -4.12 6.23
CA LEU A 101 13.44 -3.06 7.06
C LEU A 101 14.07 -3.59 8.35
N ALA A 102 13.53 -4.68 8.92
CA ALA A 102 14.11 -5.35 10.07
C ALA A 102 15.48 -5.95 9.74
N TRP A 103 15.58 -6.69 8.63
CA TRP A 103 16.84 -7.25 8.13
C TRP A 103 17.86 -6.19 7.71
N ASP A 104 17.40 -5.05 7.18
CA ASP A 104 18.30 -3.92 6.85
C ASP A 104 18.87 -3.26 8.10
N ARG A 105 18.13 -3.28 9.21
CA ARG A 105 18.55 -2.67 10.48
C ARG A 105 19.48 -3.59 11.27
N ASP A 106 19.18 -4.88 11.27
CA ASP A 106 19.94 -5.87 12.01
C ASP A 106 20.05 -7.16 11.16
N PRO A 107 21.20 -7.40 10.50
CA PRO A 107 21.39 -8.58 9.69
C PRO A 107 21.71 -9.84 10.51
N ASN A 108 21.84 -9.75 11.85
CA ASN A 108 22.27 -10.87 12.70
C ASN A 108 21.15 -11.33 13.66
N PRO A 109 20.21 -12.18 13.22
CA PRO A 109 19.01 -12.57 13.98
C PRO A 109 19.28 -13.55 15.13
N GLY A 110 20.54 -13.79 15.51
CA GLY A 110 20.93 -14.82 16.47
C GLY A 110 20.54 -14.54 17.93
N ALA A 111 20.13 -13.32 18.24
CA ALA A 111 19.62 -12.96 19.55
C ALA A 111 18.12 -12.68 19.44
N PHE A 112 17.35 -13.27 20.34
CA PHE A 112 15.89 -13.15 20.53
C PHE A 112 15.50 -11.70 20.91
N HIS A 113 15.85 -10.74 20.07
CA HIS A 113 15.38 -9.37 20.13
C HIS A 113 14.05 -9.38 19.39
N GLY A 114 12.97 -8.85 19.96
CA GLY A 114 11.61 -8.82 19.39
C GLY A 114 11.48 -8.03 18.07
N VAL A 115 12.28 -8.40 17.08
CA VAL A 115 12.45 -7.81 15.76
C VAL A 115 11.79 -8.75 14.75
N ALA A 116 11.13 -8.18 13.75
CA ALA A 116 10.29 -8.91 12.81
C ALA A 116 11.10 -9.65 11.73
N HIS A 117 11.95 -10.60 12.12
CA HIS A 117 12.73 -11.46 11.21
C HIS A 117 11.93 -12.66 10.67
N ASP A 118 10.76 -12.93 11.23
CA ASP A 118 9.90 -14.01 10.77
C ASP A 118 9.48 -13.80 9.31
N LYS A 119 9.47 -14.90 8.54
CA LYS A 119 9.05 -14.86 7.14
C LYS A 119 7.62 -14.31 7.05
N PRO A 120 7.35 -13.34 6.15
CA PRO A 120 6.00 -12.84 5.94
C PRO A 120 5.05 -13.98 5.57
N MET A 121 3.89 -14.03 6.22
CA MET A 121 2.87 -15.03 5.94
C MET A 121 1.78 -14.43 5.07
N GLN A 122 1.48 -15.05 3.93
CA GLN A 122 0.36 -14.62 3.09
C GLN A 122 -0.96 -14.81 3.84
N THR A 123 -1.79 -13.76 3.83
CA THR A 123 -3.13 -13.75 4.42
C THR A 123 -4.22 -13.49 3.39
N SER A 124 -3.88 -12.81 2.30
CA SER A 124 -4.76 -12.61 1.12
C SER A 124 -5.09 -13.93 0.44
N LYS A 125 -6.32 -14.03 -0.10
CA LYS A 125 -6.84 -15.26 -0.72
C LYS A 125 -6.28 -15.47 -2.11
N ASP A 126 -6.33 -14.41 -2.93
CA ASP A 126 -6.10 -14.51 -4.37
C ASP A 126 -4.83 -13.78 -4.81
N GLU A 127 -4.37 -12.80 -4.03
CA GLU A 127 -3.19 -12.01 -4.36
C GLU A 127 -1.88 -12.69 -3.92
N PRO A 128 -0.85 -12.74 -4.78
CA PRO A 128 0.44 -13.29 -4.39
C PRO A 128 1.14 -12.34 -3.41
N LEU A 129 1.89 -12.92 -2.47
CA LEU A 129 2.72 -12.13 -1.56
C LEU A 129 3.68 -11.20 -2.32
N ALA A 130 3.67 -9.92 -1.94
CA ALA A 130 4.53 -8.90 -2.51
C ALA A 130 6.03 -9.21 -2.30
N ARG A 131 6.87 -8.59 -3.11
CA ARG A 131 8.33 -8.71 -3.04
C ARG A 131 8.95 -7.34 -2.91
N ILE A 132 9.98 -7.23 -2.08
CA ILE A 132 10.78 -6.03 -1.93
C ILE A 132 12.27 -6.44 -1.99
N ALA A 133 13.03 -5.68 -2.75
CA ALA A 133 14.47 -5.86 -2.90
C ALA A 133 15.15 -4.50 -2.75
N GLN A 134 16.36 -4.49 -2.21
CA GLN A 134 17.19 -3.30 -2.22
C GLN A 134 17.72 -3.10 -3.64
N THR A 135 17.45 -1.94 -4.23
CA THR A 135 18.15 -1.48 -5.42
C THR A 135 19.47 -0.84 -4.96
N GLY A 136 20.56 -1.03 -5.72
CA GLY A 136 21.88 -0.47 -5.41
C GLY A 136 21.86 1.06 -5.20
N GLU A 137 22.95 1.60 -4.65
CA GLU A 137 23.09 3.01 -4.22
C GLU A 137 22.47 4.01 -5.22
N ALA A 138 21.77 5.00 -4.67
CA ALA A 138 21.07 6.04 -5.42
C ALA A 138 22.00 6.59 -6.50
N ARG A 139 21.60 6.43 -7.78
CA ARG A 139 22.16 7.28 -8.83
C ARG A 139 21.79 8.71 -8.46
N GLU A 140 22.79 9.51 -8.07
CA GLU A 140 22.65 10.95 -7.83
C GLU A 140 22.20 11.71 -9.09
N ASP A 141 22.12 11.02 -10.24
CA ASP A 141 21.79 11.59 -11.55
C ASP A 141 20.30 11.82 -11.81
N MET A 142 19.40 11.65 -10.83
CA MET A 142 17.98 11.99 -11.02
C MET A 142 17.71 13.50 -10.86
N VAL A 143 18.54 14.32 -11.53
CA VAL A 143 18.27 15.72 -11.85
C VAL A 143 17.82 15.78 -13.31
N GLN A 144 16.51 15.98 -13.52
CA GLN A 144 15.80 16.45 -14.73
C GLN A 144 14.57 15.59 -15.08
N GLY A 145 13.57 15.63 -14.20
CA GLY A 145 12.22 15.17 -14.49
C GLY A 145 11.28 16.31 -14.87
N ASP A 146 11.66 17.17 -15.82
CA ASP A 146 10.79 18.27 -16.30
C ASP A 146 10.44 18.20 -17.81
N GLU A 147 10.90 17.20 -18.56
CA GLU A 147 10.64 17.14 -20.01
C GLU A 147 9.46 16.26 -20.45
N VAL A 148 8.94 15.38 -19.60
CA VAL A 148 7.90 14.41 -20.05
C VAL A 148 6.50 15.04 -20.17
N CYS A 149 6.27 16.25 -19.63
CA CYS A 149 4.95 16.91 -19.71
C CYS A 149 4.83 17.99 -20.81
N ARG A 150 5.88 18.26 -21.61
CA ARG A 150 5.86 19.30 -22.66
C ARG A 150 5.58 18.81 -24.09
N SER A 151 5.43 17.51 -24.33
CA SER A 151 5.24 17.00 -25.71
C SER A 151 3.80 17.03 -26.22
N MET A 152 2.81 17.56 -25.48
CA MET A 152 1.40 17.60 -25.93
C MET A 152 0.92 18.94 -26.53
N LYS A 153 1.78 19.92 -26.81
CA LYS A 153 1.36 21.12 -27.55
C LYS A 153 2.43 21.59 -28.52
N LEU A 154 2.47 21.04 -29.74
CA LEU A 154 2.94 21.77 -30.93
C LEU A 154 2.83 20.91 -32.21
N GLU A 155 1.62 20.51 -32.62
CA GLU A 155 1.40 20.19 -34.04
C GLU A 155 -0.02 20.57 -34.45
N ARG A 156 -0.19 21.76 -35.05
CA ARG A 156 -0.95 21.99 -36.29
C ARG A 156 -0.54 23.34 -36.91
N LYS A 157 0.34 23.32 -37.91
CA LYS A 157 0.32 24.31 -39.00
C LYS A 157 0.16 23.56 -40.32
N PRO A 158 -0.93 23.76 -41.07
CA PRO A 158 -0.93 23.37 -42.47
C PRO A 158 -0.15 24.41 -43.29
N LYS A 159 0.83 23.89 -44.03
CA LYS A 159 1.54 24.57 -45.11
C LYS A 159 0.55 24.85 -46.24
N ASN A 160 0.48 26.09 -46.72
CA ASN A 160 -0.03 26.37 -48.06
C ASN A 160 0.88 27.41 -48.73
N GLY A 161 1.87 26.89 -49.44
CA GLY A 161 2.60 27.61 -50.48
C GLY A 161 2.42 26.86 -51.78
N SER A 162 1.54 27.33 -52.67
CA SER A 162 1.47 26.89 -54.06
C SER A 162 1.95 28.03 -54.95
N LYS A 163 3.15 27.85 -55.52
CA LYS A 163 3.64 28.61 -56.67
C LYS A 163 3.43 27.75 -57.92
N ARG A 164 2.82 28.30 -58.96
CA ARG A 164 2.97 27.88 -60.37
C ARG A 164 2.67 29.10 -61.25
N LYS A 165 3.65 29.85 -61.74
CA LYS A 165 4.61 29.66 -62.85
C LYS A 165 3.99 29.98 -64.23
N LYS A 166 4.47 31.10 -64.80
CA LYS A 166 4.71 31.47 -66.22
C LYS A 166 3.64 31.15 -67.28
N ARG A 167 3.14 32.19 -67.93
CA ARG A 167 3.53 32.53 -69.31
C ARG A 167 3.35 34.03 -69.56
#